data_AF-A0A536M345-F1
#
_entry.id   AF-A0A536M345-F1
#
_cell.length_a   1.000
_cell.length_b   1.000
_cell.length_c   1.000
_cell.angle_alpha   90.00
_cell.angle_beta   90.00
_cell.angle_gamma   90.00
#
_symmetry.space_group_name_H-M   'P 1'
#
loop_
_entity.id
_entity.type
_entity.pdbx_description
1 polymer ?
#
loop_
_entity_poly.entity_id
_entity_poly.type
_entity_poly.pdbx_seq_one_letter_code
_entity_poly.pdbx_strand_id
1 'polypeptide(L)'
;MPTQDAQGRWISDDGLQYWDGSVWRPIGVQAQPRRRSIALPAVLIGCGFGLVVILLLVIGGVVLVSNSGFERGFCNSWQNNPQASGTPCPFHPSSP
;
A
#
# COMPACT_ATOMS: atom_id res chain seq x y z
N MET A 1 42.73 -22.24 10.24
CA MET A 1 42.84 -23.63 10.74
C MET A 1 41.43 -24.19 10.81
N PRO A 2 41.15 -25.38 10.28
CA PRO A 2 39.79 -25.87 10.28
C PRO A 2 39.42 -26.30 11.70
N THR A 3 38.30 -25.80 12.21
CA THR A 3 37.90 -25.92 13.62
C THR A 3 36.92 -27.08 13.77
N GLN A 4 37.17 -27.97 14.72
CA GLN A 4 36.26 -29.07 15.05
C GLN A 4 35.62 -28.84 16.42
N ASP A 5 34.35 -29.25 16.57
CA ASP A 5 33.69 -29.25 17.86
C ASP A 5 34.17 -30.41 18.75
N ALA A 6 33.66 -30.44 19.99
CA ALA A 6 33.96 -31.51 20.94
C ALA A 6 33.48 -32.91 20.48
N GLN A 7 32.67 -32.97 19.42
CA GLN A 7 32.18 -34.20 18.80
C GLN A 7 32.95 -34.56 17.52
N GLY A 8 33.99 -33.80 17.15
CA GLY A 8 34.80 -34.03 15.97
C GLY A 8 34.14 -33.59 14.65
N ARG A 9 33.05 -32.82 14.69
CA ARG A 9 32.39 -32.27 13.50
C ARG A 9 33.06 -30.97 13.09
N TRP A 10 33.24 -30.79 11.78
CA TRP A 10 33.78 -29.55 11.24
C TRP A 10 32.80 -28.40 11.46
N ILE A 11 33.30 -27.29 12.01
CA ILE A 11 32.54 -26.06 12.21
C ILE A 11 32.99 -25.03 11.17
N SER A 12 32.03 -24.25 10.69
CA SER A 12 32.25 -23.05 9.88
C SER A 12 33.08 -22.00 10.64
N ASP A 13 33.75 -21.11 9.90
CA ASP A 13 34.62 -20.10 10.49
C ASP A 13 33.87 -19.13 11.43
N ASP A 14 32.56 -18.96 11.23
CA ASP A 14 31.68 -18.12 12.06
C ASP A 14 31.15 -18.85 13.31
N GLY A 15 31.41 -20.15 13.45
CA GLY A 15 30.93 -20.95 14.58
C GLY A 15 29.42 -21.27 14.54
N LEU A 16 28.71 -20.90 13.47
CA LEU A 16 27.23 -20.96 13.43
C LEU A 16 26.70 -22.24 12.80
N GLN A 17 27.54 -22.97 12.05
CA GLN A 17 27.13 -24.15 11.29
C GLN A 17 28.17 -25.29 11.43
N TYR A 18 27.69 -26.53 11.50
CA TYR A 18 28.49 -27.75 11.47
C TYR A 18 28.31 -28.49 10.13
N TRP A 19 29.33 -29.19 9.66
CA TRP A 19 29.27 -30.05 8.48
C TRP A 19 28.71 -31.43 8.85
N ASP A 20 27.65 -31.87 8.16
CA ASP A 20 27.04 -33.19 8.39
C ASP A 20 27.57 -34.30 7.48
N GLY A 21 28.52 -33.99 6.58
CA GLY A 21 29.01 -34.90 5.54
C GLY A 21 28.49 -34.59 4.14
N SER A 22 27.40 -33.81 4.03
CA SER A 22 26.73 -33.47 2.77
C SER A 22 26.35 -32.00 2.65
N VAL A 23 26.01 -31.35 3.76
CA VAL A 23 25.54 -29.97 3.82
C VAL A 23 25.93 -29.32 5.15
N TRP A 24 26.10 -28.01 5.13
CA TRP A 24 26.23 -27.20 6.34
C TRP A 24 24.89 -27.13 7.07
N ARG A 25 24.87 -27.56 8.34
CA ARG A 25 23.71 -27.50 9.22
C ARG A 25 23.94 -26.51 10.36
N PRO A 26 22.93 -25.76 10.78
CA PRO A 26 23.09 -24.79 11.85
C PRO A 26 23.30 -25.43 13.22
N ILE A 27 24.16 -24.82 14.03
CA ILE A 27 24.42 -25.19 15.43
C ILE A 27 23.52 -24.35 16.32
N GLY A 28 22.50 -24.97 16.93
CA GLY A 28 21.58 -24.32 17.87
C GLY A 28 20.25 -23.88 17.26
N VAL A 29 19.30 -23.52 18.14
CA VAL A 29 17.88 -23.22 17.85
C VAL A 29 17.69 -21.91 17.04
N GLN A 30 18.78 -21.25 16.62
CA GLN A 30 18.77 -19.89 16.06
C GLN A 30 19.36 -19.73 14.66
N ALA A 31 19.38 -20.78 13.83
CA ALA A 31 19.22 -20.50 12.40
C ALA A 31 17.74 -20.29 12.10
N GLN A 32 17.18 -19.21 12.65
CA GLN A 32 15.98 -18.68 12.03
C GLN A 32 16.33 -18.41 10.58
N PRO A 33 15.60 -18.98 9.60
CA PRO A 33 15.73 -18.54 8.23
C PRO A 33 15.42 -17.06 8.26
N ARG A 34 16.46 -16.24 8.06
CA ARG A 34 16.32 -14.81 7.84
C ARG A 34 15.67 -14.69 6.46
N ARG A 35 14.36 -14.99 6.38
CA ARG A 35 13.49 -14.57 5.31
C ARG A 35 13.64 -13.06 5.33
N ARG A 36 14.52 -12.53 4.49
CA ARG A 36 14.65 -11.11 4.26
C ARG A 36 13.24 -10.62 3.99
N SER A 37 12.70 -9.85 4.93
CA SER A 37 11.42 -9.16 4.85
C SER A 37 11.53 -8.08 3.78
N ILE A 38 11.67 -8.48 2.51
CA ILE A 38 11.72 -7.61 1.33
C ILE A 38 10.30 -7.09 1.00
N ALA A 39 9.28 -7.52 1.75
CA ALA A 39 7.91 -7.04 1.60
C ALA A 39 7.68 -5.60 2.09
N LEU A 40 8.60 -5.02 2.88
CA LEU A 40 8.45 -3.66 3.43
C LEU A 40 8.61 -2.52 2.39
N PRO A 41 9.57 -2.52 1.45
CA PRO A 41 9.70 -1.43 0.48
C PRO A 41 8.56 -1.38 -0.55
N ALA A 42 7.98 -2.52 -0.96
CA ALA A 42 6.95 -2.54 -2.00
C ALA A 42 5.60 -1.96 -1.51
N VAL A 43 5.23 -2.25 -0.25
CA VAL A 43 3.97 -1.76 0.33
C VAL A 43 4.00 -0.25 0.54
N LEU A 44 5.16 0.33 0.92
CA LEU A 44 5.29 1.77 1.09
C LEU A 44 5.14 2.54 -0.23
N ILE A 45 5.71 2.01 -1.32
CA ILE A 45 5.62 2.63 -2.65
C ILE A 45 4.19 2.52 -3.20
N GLY A 46 3.55 1.36 -3.08
CA GLY A 46 2.16 1.16 -3.53
C GLY A 46 1.14 1.98 -2.75
N CYS A 47 1.30 2.04 -1.42
CA CYS A 47 0.42 2.85 -0.56
C CYS A 47 0.58 4.36 -0.87
N GLY A 48 1.82 4.83 -1.01
CA GLY A 48 2.09 6.22 -1.39
C GLY A 48 1.46 6.61 -2.73
N PHE A 49 1.65 5.79 -3.77
CA PHE A 49 1.05 6.04 -5.09
C PHE A 49 -0.48 5.99 -5.04
N GLY A 50 -1.05 5.00 -4.34
CA GLY A 50 -2.51 4.89 -4.16
C GLY A 50 -3.12 6.12 -3.49
N LEU A 51 -2.48 6.65 -2.44
CA LEU A 51 -2.94 7.87 -1.77
C LEU A 51 -2.88 9.09 -2.68
N VAL A 52 -1.85 9.23 -3.51
CA VAL A 52 -1.75 10.34 -4.47
C VAL A 52 -2.87 10.27 -5.50
N VAL A 53 -3.18 9.09 -6.04
CA VAL A 53 -4.28 8.92 -7.00
C VAL A 53 -5.63 9.28 -6.36
N ILE A 54 -5.90 8.79 -5.14
CA ILE A 54 -7.13 9.11 -4.42
C ILE A 54 -7.22 10.63 -4.18
N LEU A 55 -6.13 11.26 -3.75
CA LEU A 55 -6.07 12.70 -3.51
C LEU A 55 -6.40 13.50 -4.80
N LEU A 56 -5.82 13.12 -5.93
CA LEU A 56 -6.08 13.76 -7.22
C LEU A 56 -7.54 13.60 -7.67
N LEU A 57 -8.13 12.42 -7.47
CA LEU A 57 -9.54 12.17 -7.80
C LEU A 57 -10.49 13.01 -6.94
N VAL A 58 -10.21 13.13 -5.63
CA VAL A 58 -11.02 13.95 -4.73
C VAL A 58 -10.93 15.42 -5.08
N ILE A 59 -9.71 15.96 -5.25
CA ILE A 59 -9.52 17.37 -5.63
C ILE A 59 -10.16 17.65 -6.99
N GLY A 60 -9.89 16.81 -7.99
CA GLY A 60 -10.48 16.93 -9.32
C GLY A 60 -12.01 16.87 -9.29
N GLY A 61 -12.59 15.97 -8.49
CA GLY A 61 -14.03 15.85 -8.32
C GLY A 61 -14.65 17.09 -7.66
N VAL A 62 -14.05 17.62 -6.60
CA VAL A 62 -14.52 18.84 -5.93
C VAL A 62 -14.44 20.04 -6.88
N VAL A 63 -13.32 20.20 -7.59
CA VAL A 63 -13.14 21.29 -8.57
C VAL A 63 -14.20 21.20 -9.68
N LEU A 64 -14.46 19.99 -10.19
CA LEU A 64 -15.48 19.76 -11.22
C LEU A 64 -16.88 20.14 -10.74
N VAL A 65 -17.25 19.75 -9.52
CA VAL A 65 -18.57 20.06 -8.94
C VAL A 65 -18.71 21.55 -8.62
N SER A 66 -17.63 22.19 -8.19
CA SER A 66 -17.59 23.64 -7.92
C SER A 66 -17.53 24.52 -9.19
N ASN A 67 -17.50 23.91 -10.36
CA ASN A 67 -17.46 24.65 -11.61
C ASN A 67 -18.87 25.13 -11.98
N SER A 68 -19.04 26.45 -12.14
CA SER A 68 -20.33 27.03 -12.52
C SER A 68 -20.95 26.49 -13.81
N GLY A 69 -20.15 25.88 -14.71
CA GLY A 69 -20.65 25.16 -15.88
C GLY A 69 -21.32 23.83 -15.54
N PHE A 70 -20.75 23.08 -14.58
CA PHE A 70 -21.34 21.85 -14.07
C PHE A 70 -22.63 22.12 -13.31
N GLU A 71 -22.64 23.13 -12.43
CA GLU A 71 -23.82 23.55 -11.67
C GLU A 71 -25.00 23.86 -12.61
N ARG A 72 -24.77 24.66 -13.66
CA ARG A 72 -25.80 24.99 -14.66
C ARG A 72 -26.30 23.76 -15.42
N GLY A 73 -25.39 22.89 -15.85
CA GLY A 73 -25.75 21.66 -16.57
C GLY A 73 -26.58 20.71 -15.71
N PHE A 74 -26.15 20.49 -14.47
CA PHE A 74 -26.85 19.66 -13.52
C PHE A 74 -28.23 20.24 -13.17
N CYS A 75 -28.32 21.52 -12.83
CA CYS A 75 -29.61 22.14 -12.49
C CYS A 75 -30.58 22.19 -13.67
N ASN A 76 -30.10 22.39 -14.90
CA ASN A 76 -30.93 22.25 -16.10
C ASN A 76 -31.47 20.83 -16.25
N SER A 77 -30.64 19.81 -16.02
CA SER A 77 -31.10 18.41 -16.05
C SER A 77 -32.06 18.09 -14.90
N TRP A 78 -31.83 18.65 -13.72
CA TRP A 78 -32.66 18.47 -12.53
C TRP A 78 -34.07 19.03 -12.74
N GLN A 79 -34.17 20.24 -13.29
CA GLN A 79 -35.45 20.91 -13.54
C GLN A 79 -36.28 20.20 -14.62
N ASN A 80 -35.62 19.47 -15.53
CA ASN A 80 -36.28 18.65 -16.54
C ASN A 80 -36.71 17.26 -16.02
N ASN A 81 -36.39 16.90 -14.78
CA ASN A 81 -36.81 15.63 -14.19
C ASN A 81 -38.20 15.77 -13.52
N PRO A 82 -39.26 15.09 -14.03
CA PRO A 82 -40.59 15.18 -13.45
C PRO A 82 -40.66 14.67 -12.01
N GLN A 83 -39.77 13.76 -11.60
CA GLN A 83 -39.69 13.27 -10.21
C GLN A 83 -39.09 14.28 -9.23
N ALA A 84 -38.34 15.25 -9.73
CA ALA A 84 -37.70 16.29 -8.92
C ALA A 84 -38.53 17.60 -8.86
N SER A 85 -39.73 17.59 -9.48
CA SER A 85 -40.63 18.75 -9.52
C SER A 85 -40.96 19.23 -8.11
N GLY A 86 -40.50 20.44 -7.77
CA GLY A 86 -40.73 21.06 -6.46
C GLY A 86 -39.56 21.00 -5.47
N THR A 87 -38.44 20.35 -5.81
CA THR A 87 -37.23 20.37 -4.96
C THR A 87 -36.19 21.37 -5.50
N PRO A 88 -35.61 22.23 -4.65
CA PRO A 88 -34.57 23.17 -5.08
C PRO A 88 -33.32 22.40 -5.53
N CYS A 89 -32.60 22.94 -6.53
CA CYS A 89 -31.39 22.29 -7.04
C CYS A 89 -30.33 22.18 -5.92
N PRO A 90 -29.77 20.99 -5.65
CA PRO A 90 -28.84 20.77 -4.54
C PRO A 90 -27.51 21.52 -4.69
N PHE A 91 -27.15 21.92 -5.91
CA PHE A 91 -25.94 22.68 -6.22
C PHE A 91 -26.24 24.15 -6.57
N HIS A 92 -27.42 24.67 -6.20
CA HIS A 92 -27.70 26.08 -6.40
C HIS A 92 -26.78 26.91 -5.48
N PRO A 93 -26.06 27.92 -5.99
CA PRO A 93 -25.26 28.78 -5.15
C PRO A 93 -26.19 29.49 -4.17
N SER A 94 -25.99 29.25 -2.86
CA SER A 94 -26.63 30.06 -1.84
C SER A 94 -26.10 31.48 -2.03
N SER A 95 -26.95 32.40 -2.49
CA SER A 95 -26.61 33.82 -2.52
C SER A 95 -26.15 34.27 -1.13
N PRO A 96 -25.08 35.08 -1.00
CA PRO A 96 -24.84 35.81 0.23
C PRO A 96 -25.99 36.76 0.57
#